data_AF-A0A1F7FI11-F1
#
_entry.id   AF-A0A1F7FI11-F1
#
_cell.length_a   1.000
_cell.length_b   1.000
_cell.length_c   1.000
_cell.angle_alpha   90.00
_cell.angle_beta   90.00
_cell.angle_gamma   90.00
#
_symmetry.space_group_name_H-M   'P 1'
#
loop_
_entity.id
_entity.type
_entity.pdbx_description
1 polymer ?
#
loop_
_entity_poly.entity_id
_entity_poly.type
_entity_poly.pdbx_seq_one_letter_code
_entity_poly.pdbx_strand_id
1 'polypeptide(L)'
;MLRFPVLAVLSAIIIIPFQVNAELTYDTLDLGNGVSLELVLIPAGTFPMGASAEDCAAMDAWQRGFQCPQHQVTLTKPYWMGVYEVTQAQYAAMMPTSVPSYSEEIGPDYPAYQISPAQASGFCRKLSRQVGRAVRLPTDAEWEHACRAGTTTRHFWGDQSNQYCTYTWARACPRNGTFQKVGTKPANPWGLFDINGNVWEYSADNAYSYTADSQIDPYFYDGGITSIVRGGGIPDYETWQTSYSRITIQSVAGYDHGFRVVVNYDGTGIQDKKIGLHKDETNSISCFPNPFNPSTTIAISNQQPASPSASRGGAAVNPVVKIYNENGRLIETLNAMGSRNAVYTWNAADCPSGIYFAKTVVGGRMVSARLLLIK
;
A
#
# COMPACT_ATOMS: atom_id res chain seq x y z
N MET A 1 -59.77 -25.00 15.24
CA MET A 1 -58.31 -24.92 15.46
C MET A 1 -57.61 -25.47 14.24
N LEU A 2 -56.92 -24.66 13.45
CA LEU A 2 -55.68 -25.03 12.75
C LEU A 2 -55.14 -23.78 12.02
N ARG A 3 -53.85 -23.53 12.23
CA ARG A 3 -53.12 -22.27 12.03
C ARG A 3 -52.65 -22.13 10.57
N PHE A 4 -52.61 -20.89 10.08
CA PHE A 4 -51.84 -20.50 8.88
C PHE A 4 -50.33 -20.65 9.12
N PRO A 5 -49.55 -20.82 8.04
CA PRO A 5 -48.30 -20.10 7.93
C PRO A 5 -48.31 -19.19 6.70
N VAL A 6 -48.03 -17.91 6.97
CA VAL A 6 -47.74 -16.87 5.98
C VAL A 6 -46.43 -17.24 5.28
N LEU A 7 -46.46 -17.36 3.95
CA LEU A 7 -45.27 -17.51 3.12
C LEU A 7 -44.48 -16.18 3.16
N ALA A 8 -43.38 -16.14 3.91
CA ALA A 8 -42.41 -15.06 3.84
C ALA A 8 -41.49 -15.31 2.64
N VAL A 9 -41.67 -14.54 1.57
CA VAL A 9 -40.70 -14.48 0.47
C VAL A 9 -39.55 -13.59 0.94
N LEU A 10 -38.48 -14.21 1.43
CA LEU A 10 -37.22 -13.55 1.73
C LEU A 10 -36.47 -13.29 0.42
N SER A 11 -36.51 -12.05 -0.05
CA SER A 11 -35.63 -11.54 -1.09
C SER A 11 -34.18 -11.57 -0.59
N ALA A 12 -33.42 -12.60 -0.95
CA ALA A 12 -31.98 -12.65 -0.69
C ALA A 12 -31.26 -11.77 -1.73
N ILE A 13 -31.19 -10.46 -1.46
CA ILE A 13 -30.18 -9.59 -2.05
C ILE A 13 -29.00 -9.61 -1.08
N ILE A 14 -28.10 -10.57 -1.27
CA ILE A 14 -26.77 -10.52 -0.64
C ILE A 14 -25.92 -9.62 -1.54
N ILE A 15 -26.03 -8.31 -1.32
CA ILE A 15 -24.96 -7.37 -1.67
C ILE A 15 -24.09 -7.36 -0.43
N ILE A 16 -22.92 -7.99 -0.50
CA ILE A 16 -21.81 -7.67 0.42
C ILE A 16 -21.00 -6.62 -0.32
N PRO A 17 -21.20 -5.31 -0.09
CA PRO A 17 -20.20 -4.36 -0.49
C PRO A 17 -19.10 -4.46 0.56
N PHE A 18 -18.09 -5.28 0.30
CA PHE A 18 -16.84 -5.17 1.06
C PHE A 18 -16.20 -3.86 0.60
N GLN A 19 -16.43 -2.78 1.33
CA GLN A 19 -15.83 -1.50 1.01
C GLN A 19 -15.54 -0.72 2.28
N VAL A 20 -14.30 -0.83 2.76
CA VAL A 20 -13.68 0.15 3.65
C VAL A 20 -12.22 0.37 3.22
N ASN A 21 -12.01 1.12 2.13
CA ASN A 21 -10.68 1.58 1.71
C ASN A 21 -10.19 2.69 2.66
N ALA A 22 -9.26 2.40 3.57
CA ALA A 22 -8.33 3.36 4.22
C ALA A 22 -7.93 4.48 3.23
N GLU A 23 -7.82 5.77 3.61
CA GLU A 23 -7.14 6.72 2.71
C GLU A 23 -5.72 6.23 2.65
N LEU A 24 -5.39 5.67 1.51
CA LEU A 24 -4.06 5.17 1.29
C LEU A 24 -3.14 6.37 1.40
N THR A 25 -2.21 6.25 2.35
CA THR A 25 -1.21 7.28 2.57
C THR A 25 -0.10 7.02 1.59
N TYR A 26 0.21 8.00 0.75
CA TYR A 26 1.26 7.87 -0.26
C TYR A 26 2.48 8.71 0.09
N ASP A 27 3.61 8.32 -0.48
CA ASP A 27 4.88 9.04 -0.42
C ASP A 27 5.61 8.85 -1.77
N THR A 28 6.71 9.55 -2.00
CA THR A 28 7.45 9.45 -3.26
C THR A 28 8.94 9.60 -3.03
N LEU A 29 9.72 8.67 -3.59
CA LEU A 29 11.18 8.80 -3.68
C LEU A 29 11.56 9.48 -4.98
N ASP A 30 12.45 10.47 -4.87
CA ASP A 30 13.05 11.14 -6.02
C ASP A 30 14.32 10.39 -6.45
N LEU A 31 14.26 9.77 -7.63
CA LEU A 31 15.37 9.02 -8.21
C LEU A 31 16.28 9.93 -9.07
N GLY A 32 15.92 11.21 -9.23
CA GLY A 32 16.64 12.19 -10.04
C GLY A 32 16.13 12.27 -11.48
N ASN A 33 16.49 13.35 -12.18
CA ASN A 33 16.16 13.59 -13.59
C ASN A 33 14.65 13.48 -13.92
N GLY A 34 13.79 13.84 -12.97
CA GLY A 34 12.33 13.78 -13.15
C GLY A 34 11.74 12.37 -13.00
N VAL A 35 12.54 11.37 -12.63
CA VAL A 35 12.07 10.01 -12.35
C VAL A 35 11.75 9.87 -10.87
N SER A 36 10.57 9.33 -10.57
CA SER A 36 10.11 9.14 -9.20
C SER A 36 9.55 7.74 -8.97
N LEU A 37 9.57 7.29 -7.72
CA LEU A 37 9.02 6.01 -7.27
C LEU A 37 7.95 6.27 -6.21
N GLU A 38 6.72 5.91 -6.54
CA GLU A 38 5.55 6.07 -5.66
C GLU A 38 5.51 4.97 -4.61
N LEU A 39 5.22 5.36 -3.37
CA LEU A 39 5.09 4.49 -2.22
C LEU A 39 3.70 4.61 -1.61
N VAL A 40 3.20 3.53 -1.03
CA VAL A 40 2.00 3.51 -0.19
C VAL A 40 2.34 2.96 1.20
N LEU A 41 1.74 3.52 2.25
CA LEU A 41 1.93 3.08 3.62
C LEU A 41 1.10 1.82 3.87
N ILE A 42 1.79 0.75 4.22
CA ILE A 42 1.20 -0.52 4.64
C ILE A 42 1.09 -0.51 6.17
N PRO A 43 -0.10 -0.76 6.74
CA PRO A 43 -0.28 -0.74 8.19
C PRO A 43 0.51 -1.86 8.87
N ALA A 44 0.80 -1.69 10.16
CA ALA A 44 1.15 -2.81 11.02
C ALA A 44 -0.07 -3.73 11.19
N GLY A 45 0.14 -5.01 11.48
CA GLY A 45 -0.98 -5.93 11.64
C GLY A 45 -0.56 -7.37 11.90
N THR A 46 -1.55 -8.16 12.31
CA THR A 46 -1.44 -9.61 12.43
C THR A 46 -2.28 -10.26 11.33
N PHE A 47 -1.73 -11.24 10.62
CA PHE A 47 -2.41 -11.91 9.52
C PHE A 47 -2.02 -13.39 9.43
N PRO A 48 -2.88 -14.24 8.82
CA PRO A 48 -2.52 -15.61 8.51
C PRO A 48 -1.58 -15.65 7.30
N MET A 49 -0.34 -16.09 7.51
CA MET A 49 0.66 -16.31 6.46
C MET A 49 0.67 -17.78 6.03
N GLY A 50 0.76 -18.02 4.73
CA GLY A 50 0.68 -19.34 4.12
C GLY A 50 -0.71 -19.75 3.65
N ALA A 51 -0.74 -20.84 2.88
CA ALA A 51 -1.95 -21.40 2.29
C ALA A 51 -2.86 -22.02 3.37
N SER A 52 -4.18 -21.93 3.17
CA SER A 52 -5.14 -22.54 4.10
C SER A 52 -4.93 -24.06 4.19
N ALA A 53 -5.44 -24.70 5.25
CA ALA A 53 -5.34 -26.15 5.39
C ALA A 53 -6.00 -26.91 4.20
N GLU A 54 -7.10 -26.37 3.68
CA GLU A 54 -7.79 -26.90 2.49
C GLU A 54 -6.91 -26.78 1.23
N ASP A 55 -6.32 -25.61 1.00
CA ASP A 55 -5.43 -25.38 -0.13
C ASP A 55 -4.18 -26.26 -0.03
N CYS A 56 -3.59 -26.36 1.15
CA CYS A 56 -2.48 -27.25 1.42
C CYS A 56 -2.83 -28.70 1.09
N ALA A 57 -4.03 -29.18 1.43
CA ALA A 57 -4.45 -30.55 1.12
C ALA A 57 -4.62 -30.81 -0.39
N ALA A 58 -4.94 -29.78 -1.17
CA ALA A 58 -5.11 -29.85 -2.62
C ALA A 58 -3.79 -29.70 -3.41
N MET A 59 -2.71 -29.27 -2.77
CA MET A 59 -1.39 -29.04 -3.41
C MET A 59 -0.54 -30.30 -3.48
N ASP A 60 0.34 -30.35 -4.47
CA ASP A 60 1.40 -31.36 -4.55
C ASP A 60 2.44 -31.18 -3.43
N ALA A 61 3.11 -32.28 -3.06
CA ALA A 61 4.04 -32.31 -1.92
C ALA A 61 5.15 -31.26 -2.01
N TRP A 62 5.66 -31.01 -3.22
CA TRP A 62 6.68 -30.00 -3.44
C TRP A 62 6.14 -28.58 -3.22
N GLN A 63 4.94 -28.25 -3.71
CA GLN A 63 4.31 -26.94 -3.49
C GLN A 63 4.03 -26.68 -2.01
N ARG A 64 3.53 -27.70 -1.28
CA ARG A 64 3.28 -27.62 0.16
C ARG A 64 4.54 -27.25 0.96
N GLY A 65 5.72 -27.70 0.52
CA GLY A 65 6.98 -27.46 1.22
C GLY A 65 7.37 -25.98 1.35
N PHE A 66 6.81 -25.10 0.51
CA PHE A 66 7.12 -23.66 0.53
C PHE A 66 6.02 -22.80 1.14
N GLN A 67 4.76 -23.26 1.09
CA GLN A 67 3.57 -22.43 1.34
C GLN A 67 2.74 -22.91 2.54
N CYS A 68 3.10 -24.04 3.14
CA CYS A 68 2.39 -24.68 4.26
C CYS A 68 3.35 -24.99 5.43
N PRO A 69 2.85 -25.03 6.68
CA PRO A 69 1.48 -24.77 7.10
C PRO A 69 1.15 -23.26 7.19
N GLN A 70 -0.15 -22.95 7.25
CA GLN A 70 -0.59 -21.62 7.65
C GLN A 70 -0.23 -21.35 9.12
N HIS A 71 0.22 -20.14 9.42
CA HIS A 71 0.57 -19.69 10.76
C HIS A 71 0.31 -18.19 10.92
N GLN A 72 0.31 -17.68 12.15
CA GLN A 72 0.07 -16.26 12.42
C GLN A 72 1.39 -15.48 12.37
N VAL A 73 1.39 -14.37 11.64
CA VAL A 73 2.51 -13.43 11.63
C VAL A 73 2.03 -12.05 12.04
N THR A 74 2.78 -11.43 12.95
CA THR A 74 2.56 -10.04 13.37
C THR A 74 3.69 -9.16 12.86
N LEU A 75 3.36 -8.18 12.03
CA LEU A 75 4.24 -7.08 11.66
C LEU A 75 3.99 -5.91 12.61
N THR A 76 4.96 -5.59 13.46
CA THR A 76 4.75 -4.65 14.59
C THR A 76 4.76 -3.18 14.19
N LYS A 77 5.26 -2.88 12.99
CA LYS A 77 5.41 -1.52 12.48
C LYS A 77 4.84 -1.41 11.08
N PRO A 78 4.25 -0.26 10.72
CA PRO A 78 3.95 0.02 9.34
C PRO A 78 5.25 0.17 8.54
N TYR A 79 5.14 0.07 7.22
CA TYR A 79 6.24 0.24 6.27
C TYR A 79 5.71 0.82 4.98
N TRP A 80 6.55 1.54 4.25
CA TRP A 80 6.21 1.99 2.91
C TRP A 80 6.51 0.89 1.91
N MET A 81 5.66 0.71 0.90
CA MET A 81 5.90 -0.22 -0.20
C MET A 81 5.68 0.47 -1.54
N GLY A 82 6.50 0.14 -2.54
CA GLY A 82 6.32 0.61 -3.92
C GLY A 82 4.93 0.28 -4.43
N VAL A 83 4.20 1.29 -4.93
CA VAL A 83 2.86 1.12 -5.52
C VAL A 83 2.89 0.11 -6.67
N TYR A 84 3.99 0.12 -7.42
CA TYR A 84 4.26 -0.75 -8.57
C TYR A 84 5.57 -1.52 -8.36
N GLU A 85 5.78 -2.54 -9.20
CA GLU A 85 7.11 -3.10 -9.46
C GLU A 85 8.07 -1.97 -9.91
N VAL A 86 9.37 -2.09 -9.63
CA VAL A 86 10.36 -1.11 -10.11
C VAL A 86 10.38 -1.13 -11.63
N THR A 87 10.17 0.04 -12.26
CA THR A 87 10.08 0.13 -13.71
C THR A 87 11.45 0.19 -14.38
N GLN A 88 11.51 -0.05 -15.70
CA GLN A 88 12.74 0.06 -16.50
C GLN A 88 13.35 1.47 -16.40
N ALA A 89 12.54 2.54 -16.41
CA ALA A 89 13.04 3.90 -16.25
C ALA A 89 13.62 4.16 -14.85
N GLN A 90 12.94 3.68 -13.81
CA GLN A 90 13.42 3.79 -12.43
C GLN A 90 14.73 3.03 -12.26
N TYR A 91 14.79 1.80 -12.76
CA TYR A 91 16.00 0.99 -12.73
C TYR A 91 17.15 1.66 -13.50
N ALA A 92 16.91 2.16 -14.71
CA ALA A 92 17.93 2.84 -15.51
C ALA A 92 18.44 4.14 -14.87
N ALA A 93 17.57 4.91 -14.20
CA ALA A 93 17.96 6.12 -13.47
C ALA A 93 18.96 5.80 -12.35
N MET A 94 18.74 4.69 -11.63
CA MET A 94 19.62 4.28 -10.53
C MET A 94 20.80 3.44 -11.00
N MET A 95 20.67 2.61 -12.03
CA MET A 95 21.67 1.59 -12.41
C MET A 95 22.08 1.70 -13.89
N PRO A 96 22.55 2.88 -14.36
CA PRO A 96 22.75 3.15 -15.80
C PRO A 96 23.79 2.24 -16.47
N THR A 97 24.79 1.75 -15.74
CA THR A 97 25.83 0.85 -16.25
C THR A 97 25.44 -0.62 -16.22
N SER A 98 24.25 -0.94 -15.70
CA SER A 98 23.81 -2.31 -15.43
C SER A 98 22.37 -2.55 -15.88
N VAL A 99 21.89 -1.75 -16.83
CA VAL A 99 20.57 -1.89 -17.44
C VAL A 99 20.51 -3.23 -18.19
N PRO A 100 19.56 -4.12 -17.87
CA PRO A 100 19.37 -5.35 -18.62
C PRO A 100 19.04 -5.08 -20.09
N SER A 101 19.44 -6.01 -20.95
CA SER A 101 19.01 -6.01 -22.35
C SER A 101 17.61 -6.61 -22.45
N TYR A 102 16.59 -5.75 -22.38
CA TYR A 102 15.19 -6.17 -22.53
C TYR A 102 14.93 -6.61 -23.98
N SER A 103 14.47 -7.85 -24.18
CA SER A 103 14.38 -8.48 -25.49
C SER A 103 13.08 -8.21 -26.25
N GLU A 104 11.96 -7.96 -25.55
CA GLU A 104 10.62 -8.10 -26.16
C GLU A 104 9.66 -6.95 -25.80
N GLU A 105 9.74 -6.36 -24.60
CA GLU A 105 8.88 -5.24 -24.19
C GLU A 105 9.67 -4.11 -23.51
N ILE A 106 9.92 -3.04 -24.27
CA ILE A 106 10.74 -1.91 -23.86
C ILE A 106 9.87 -0.68 -23.64
N GLY A 107 9.98 -0.06 -22.48
CA GLY A 107 9.38 1.23 -22.22
C GLY A 107 9.52 1.67 -20.76
N PRO A 108 9.44 2.99 -20.50
CA PRO A 108 9.73 3.55 -19.18
C PRO A 108 8.82 3.01 -18.05
N ASP A 109 7.61 2.58 -18.40
CA ASP A 109 6.56 2.14 -17.46
C ASP A 109 6.42 0.61 -17.40
N TYR A 110 7.25 -0.15 -18.11
CA TYR A 110 7.30 -1.60 -17.97
C TYR A 110 8.13 -1.98 -16.73
N PRO A 111 7.87 -3.11 -16.08
CA PRO A 111 8.70 -3.58 -14.98
C PRO A 111 10.13 -3.82 -15.47
N ALA A 112 11.11 -3.56 -14.60
CA ALA A 112 12.47 -4.04 -14.78
C ALA A 112 12.49 -5.55 -14.49
N TYR A 113 12.76 -6.35 -15.50
CA TYR A 113 12.82 -7.81 -15.43
C TYR A 113 14.22 -8.32 -15.82
N GLN A 114 14.48 -9.63 -15.69
CA GLN A 114 15.83 -10.21 -15.78
C GLN A 114 16.81 -9.59 -14.78
N ILE A 115 16.30 -9.30 -13.59
CA ILE A 115 17.09 -8.76 -12.48
C ILE A 115 17.53 -9.93 -11.58
N SER A 116 18.79 -9.93 -11.16
CA SER A 116 19.27 -10.83 -10.10
C SER A 116 19.00 -10.22 -8.72
N PRO A 117 18.90 -11.03 -7.64
CA PRO A 117 18.75 -10.49 -6.28
C PRO A 117 19.86 -9.51 -5.89
N ALA A 118 21.08 -9.75 -6.36
CA ALA A 118 22.24 -8.88 -6.13
C ALA A 118 22.06 -7.51 -6.80
N GLN A 119 21.52 -7.47 -8.03
CA GLN A 119 21.19 -6.23 -8.74
C GLN A 119 20.06 -5.49 -8.05
N ALA A 120 18.97 -6.17 -7.66
CA ALA A 120 17.84 -5.58 -6.95
C ALA A 120 18.28 -4.98 -5.59
N SER A 121 19.10 -5.72 -4.84
CA SER A 121 19.70 -5.22 -3.59
C SER A 121 20.68 -4.06 -3.84
N GLY A 122 21.42 -4.09 -4.95
CA GLY A 122 22.31 -3.01 -5.38
C GLY A 122 21.55 -1.72 -5.68
N PHE A 123 20.42 -1.83 -6.39
CA PHE A 123 19.49 -0.73 -6.62
C PHE A 123 19.02 -0.14 -5.27
N CYS A 124 18.52 -0.98 -4.36
CA CYS A 124 18.02 -0.53 -3.05
C CYS A 124 19.10 0.19 -2.23
N ARG A 125 20.33 -0.34 -2.20
CA ARG A 125 21.47 0.30 -1.51
C ARG A 125 21.83 1.65 -2.12
N LYS A 126 21.85 1.76 -3.45
CA LYS A 126 22.16 3.03 -4.12
C LYS A 126 21.07 4.06 -3.86
N LEU A 127 19.81 3.67 -3.99
CA LEU A 127 18.67 4.54 -3.71
C LEU A 127 18.66 5.00 -2.25
N SER A 128 18.92 4.10 -1.30
CA SER A 128 19.04 4.44 0.13
C SER A 128 20.06 5.55 0.39
N ARG A 129 21.25 5.45 -0.22
CA ARG A 129 22.29 6.48 -0.09
C ARG A 129 21.87 7.81 -0.68
N GLN A 130 21.10 7.79 -1.77
CA GLN A 130 20.64 9.00 -2.45
C GLN A 130 19.56 9.73 -1.67
N VAL A 131 18.57 9.00 -1.12
CA VAL A 131 17.42 9.62 -0.45
C VAL A 131 17.56 9.72 1.06
N GLY A 132 18.61 9.12 1.65
CA GLY A 132 18.85 9.12 3.09
C GLY A 132 17.84 8.29 3.90
N ARG A 133 17.16 7.33 3.26
CA ARG A 133 16.16 6.45 3.88
C ARG A 133 16.52 4.99 3.67
N ALA A 134 16.10 4.11 4.55
CA ALA A 134 16.39 2.68 4.47
C ALA A 134 15.48 2.00 3.43
N VAL A 135 15.90 2.04 2.15
CA VAL A 135 15.22 1.35 1.04
C VAL A 135 15.78 -0.06 0.90
N ARG A 136 14.90 -1.05 0.82
CA ARG A 136 15.27 -2.48 0.76
C ARG A 136 14.22 -3.29 -0.02
N LEU A 137 14.51 -4.57 -0.25
CA LEU A 137 13.50 -5.54 -0.65
C LEU A 137 12.52 -5.81 0.52
N PRO A 138 11.25 -6.12 0.24
CA PRO A 138 10.31 -6.58 1.27
C PRO A 138 10.82 -7.87 1.91
N THR A 139 10.51 -8.10 3.18
CA THR A 139 10.59 -9.47 3.71
C THR A 139 9.50 -10.34 3.09
N ASP A 140 9.68 -11.63 3.22
CA ASP A 140 8.72 -12.64 2.76
C ASP A 140 7.33 -12.39 3.37
N ALA A 141 7.30 -12.07 4.67
CA ALA A 141 6.07 -11.75 5.39
C ALA A 141 5.47 -10.40 5.01
N GLU A 142 6.28 -9.35 4.83
CA GLU A 142 5.81 -8.03 4.40
C GLU A 142 5.15 -8.09 3.02
N TRP A 143 5.71 -8.89 2.10
CA TRP A 143 5.13 -9.07 0.78
C TRP A 143 3.76 -9.75 0.87
N GLU A 144 3.64 -10.85 1.62
CA GLU A 144 2.36 -11.56 1.73
C GLU A 144 1.28 -10.74 2.42
N HIS A 145 1.65 -10.06 3.50
CA HIS A 145 0.77 -9.15 4.23
C HIS A 145 0.21 -8.08 3.29
N ALA A 146 1.10 -7.45 2.53
CA ALA A 146 0.76 -6.42 1.57
C ALA A 146 -0.10 -6.96 0.42
N CYS A 147 0.19 -8.15 -0.10
CA CYS A 147 -0.59 -8.80 -1.15
C CYS A 147 -2.02 -9.07 -0.69
N ARG A 148 -2.18 -9.67 0.51
CA ARG A 148 -3.48 -10.00 1.10
C ARG A 148 -4.32 -8.75 1.39
N ALA A 149 -3.69 -7.66 1.82
CA ALA A 149 -4.37 -6.40 2.11
C ALA A 149 -5.62 -6.56 3.00
N GLY A 150 -5.51 -7.41 4.02
CA GLY A 150 -6.59 -7.72 4.97
C GLY A 150 -7.48 -8.90 4.61
N THR A 151 -7.33 -9.51 3.43
CA THR A 151 -8.07 -10.72 3.07
C THR A 151 -7.38 -12.00 3.57
N THR A 152 -8.16 -13.07 3.69
CA THR A 152 -7.67 -14.42 4.05
C THR A 152 -7.85 -15.43 2.91
N THR A 153 -8.33 -14.98 1.76
CA THR A 153 -8.64 -15.76 0.56
C THR A 153 -7.36 -16.08 -0.24
N ARG A 154 -7.48 -16.91 -1.28
CA ARG A 154 -6.37 -17.25 -2.21
C ARG A 154 -5.83 -16.03 -2.93
N HIS A 155 -6.70 -15.07 -3.25
CA HIS A 155 -6.34 -13.81 -3.88
C HIS A 155 -6.97 -12.64 -3.12
N PHE A 156 -6.45 -11.42 -3.29
CA PHE A 156 -7.04 -10.24 -2.66
C PHE A 156 -8.46 -9.92 -3.16
N TRP A 157 -8.84 -10.40 -4.35
CA TRP A 157 -10.19 -10.26 -4.91
C TRP A 157 -11.11 -11.45 -4.58
N GLY A 158 -10.65 -12.42 -3.78
CA GLY A 158 -11.40 -13.61 -3.39
C GLY A 158 -10.97 -14.89 -4.11
N ASP A 159 -11.79 -15.94 -3.99
CA ASP A 159 -11.46 -17.30 -4.46
C ASP A 159 -12.08 -17.64 -5.83
N GLN A 160 -12.71 -16.67 -6.50
CA GLN A 160 -13.40 -16.88 -7.76
C GLN A 160 -12.41 -16.79 -8.94
N SER A 161 -12.22 -17.90 -9.66
CA SER A 161 -11.26 -17.99 -10.78
C SER A 161 -11.66 -17.17 -12.02
N ASN A 162 -12.95 -16.85 -12.19
CA ASN A 162 -13.42 -16.09 -13.35
C ASN A 162 -12.96 -14.62 -13.36
N GLN A 163 -12.39 -14.12 -12.27
CA GLN A 163 -11.84 -12.76 -12.18
C GLN A 163 -10.33 -12.72 -12.39
N TYR A 164 -9.67 -13.86 -12.57
CA TYR A 164 -8.21 -13.97 -12.64
C TYR A 164 -7.56 -12.94 -13.59
N CYS A 165 -7.95 -12.93 -14.86
CA CYS A 165 -7.41 -11.99 -15.86
C CYS A 165 -7.91 -10.54 -15.72
N THR A 166 -8.80 -10.26 -14.78
CA THR A 166 -9.17 -8.89 -14.41
C THR A 166 -8.08 -8.26 -13.55
N TYR A 167 -7.42 -9.03 -12.70
CA TYR A 167 -6.47 -8.53 -11.70
C TYR A 167 -5.01 -8.90 -11.99
N THR A 168 -4.76 -9.90 -12.84
CA THR A 168 -3.40 -10.39 -13.11
C THR A 168 -2.99 -10.24 -14.58
N TRP A 169 -1.68 -10.17 -14.80
CA TRP A 169 -1.04 -10.41 -16.07
C TRP A 169 -0.30 -11.75 -16.02
N ALA A 170 -0.78 -12.75 -16.75
CA ALA A 170 -0.24 -14.11 -16.67
C ALA A 170 -0.50 -14.88 -17.98
N ARG A 171 0.00 -16.12 -18.05
CA ARG A 171 -0.02 -16.96 -19.25
C ARG A 171 -1.42 -17.15 -19.83
N ALA A 172 -2.40 -17.36 -18.97
CA ALA A 172 -3.78 -17.64 -19.36
C ALA A 172 -4.56 -16.40 -19.83
N CYS A 173 -3.98 -15.20 -19.72
CA CYS A 173 -4.67 -13.94 -19.96
C CYS A 173 -4.44 -13.37 -21.36
N PRO A 174 -5.34 -12.50 -21.86
CA PRO A 174 -5.16 -11.82 -23.14
C PRO A 174 -3.80 -11.12 -23.20
N ARG A 175 -3.18 -11.10 -24.40
CA ARG A 175 -1.77 -10.76 -24.64
C ARG A 175 -0.76 -11.85 -24.24
N ASN A 176 -1.23 -13.07 -23.96
CA ASN A 176 -0.50 -14.34 -24.01
C ASN A 176 0.87 -14.34 -23.29
N GLY A 177 0.93 -13.82 -22.06
CA GLY A 177 2.16 -13.84 -21.27
C GLY A 177 3.26 -12.90 -21.78
N THR A 178 2.90 -11.69 -22.22
CA THR A 178 3.85 -10.60 -22.49
C THR A 178 3.86 -9.62 -21.32
N PHE A 179 5.02 -9.05 -20.98
CA PHE A 179 5.10 -8.04 -19.92
C PHE A 179 4.17 -6.87 -20.24
N GLN A 180 3.58 -6.27 -19.21
CA GLN A 180 2.71 -5.11 -19.37
C GLN A 180 3.22 -3.92 -18.57
N LYS A 181 2.78 -2.73 -18.98
CA LYS A 181 3.01 -1.51 -18.18
C LYS A 181 2.39 -1.68 -16.81
N VAL A 182 3.12 -1.25 -15.79
CA VAL A 182 2.64 -1.28 -14.42
C VAL A 182 1.37 -0.45 -14.26
N GLY A 183 0.52 -0.82 -13.31
CA GLY A 183 -0.67 -0.05 -12.94
C GLY A 183 -1.83 -0.14 -13.93
N THR A 184 -1.83 -1.12 -14.82
CA THR A 184 -2.87 -1.26 -15.86
C THR A 184 -4.03 -2.18 -15.47
N LYS A 185 -3.91 -2.91 -14.36
CA LYS A 185 -4.98 -3.67 -13.70
C LYS A 185 -5.47 -2.96 -12.44
N PRO A 186 -6.62 -3.35 -11.86
CA PRO A 186 -7.04 -2.80 -10.58
C PRO A 186 -6.05 -3.17 -9.46
N ALA A 187 -5.81 -2.24 -8.54
CA ALA A 187 -5.02 -2.47 -7.34
C ALA A 187 -5.76 -3.31 -6.30
N ASN A 188 -5.00 -3.87 -5.35
CA ASN A 188 -5.57 -4.47 -4.15
C ASN A 188 -6.13 -3.39 -3.18
N PRO A 189 -6.84 -3.78 -2.10
CA PRO A 189 -7.42 -2.83 -1.14
C PRO A 189 -6.45 -1.84 -0.50
N TRP A 190 -5.13 -2.12 -0.54
CA TRP A 190 -4.09 -1.22 -0.04
C TRP A 190 -3.39 -0.43 -1.15
N GLY A 191 -3.93 -0.44 -2.37
CA GLY A 191 -3.47 0.36 -3.51
C GLY A 191 -2.18 -0.12 -4.13
N LEU A 192 -1.84 -1.39 -3.95
CA LEU A 192 -0.72 -2.03 -4.64
C LEU A 192 -1.22 -2.63 -5.95
N PHE A 193 -0.51 -2.32 -7.03
CA PHE A 193 -0.77 -2.82 -8.36
C PHE A 193 0.19 -3.94 -8.71
N ASP A 194 -0.28 -4.84 -9.57
CA ASP A 194 0.50 -5.93 -10.14
C ASP A 194 1.14 -6.84 -9.07
N ILE A 195 0.58 -6.87 -7.86
CA ILE A 195 1.09 -7.73 -6.78
C ILE A 195 0.84 -9.22 -7.04
N ASN A 196 0.08 -9.55 -8.08
CA ASN A 196 -0.10 -10.90 -8.60
C ASN A 196 0.04 -10.89 -10.13
N GLY A 197 1.06 -11.56 -10.66
CA GLY A 197 1.40 -11.60 -12.08
C GLY A 197 2.43 -10.54 -12.51
N ASN A 198 2.57 -10.37 -13.83
CA ASN A 198 3.58 -9.53 -14.48
C ASN A 198 5.01 -10.04 -14.23
N VAL A 199 5.66 -9.68 -13.12
CA VAL A 199 6.96 -10.27 -12.73
C VAL A 199 6.92 -10.95 -11.37
N TRP A 200 7.74 -12.00 -11.22
CA TRP A 200 8.11 -12.49 -9.89
C TRP A 200 8.88 -11.41 -9.13
N GLU A 201 8.53 -11.19 -7.87
CA GLU A 201 9.16 -10.16 -7.04
C GLU A 201 10.08 -10.77 -5.97
N TYR A 202 11.33 -10.33 -5.92
CA TYR A 202 12.28 -10.77 -4.88
C TYR A 202 11.90 -10.32 -3.48
N SER A 203 12.02 -11.27 -2.55
CA SER A 203 12.08 -11.02 -1.11
C SER A 203 13.53 -10.84 -0.64
N ALA A 204 13.71 -10.17 0.51
CA ALA A 204 14.97 -10.06 1.23
C ALA A 204 15.40 -11.39 1.90
N ASP A 205 14.50 -12.35 2.01
CA ASP A 205 14.70 -13.62 2.70
C ASP A 205 15.40 -14.66 1.79
N ASN A 206 16.31 -15.44 2.40
CA ASN A 206 16.81 -16.70 1.84
C ASN A 206 15.76 -17.81 2.02
N ALA A 207 16.01 -18.98 1.46
CA ALA A 207 15.11 -20.12 1.58
C ALA A 207 14.90 -20.58 3.03
N TYR A 208 13.65 -20.73 3.44
CA TYR A 208 13.26 -21.35 4.70
C TYR A 208 11.90 -22.05 4.56
N SER A 209 11.59 -22.95 5.49
CA SER A 209 10.29 -23.63 5.56
C SER A 209 9.40 -22.99 6.64
N TYR A 210 8.09 -22.96 6.40
CA TYR A 210 7.14 -22.53 7.41
C TYR A 210 7.04 -23.53 8.56
N THR A 211 6.77 -23.01 9.76
CA THR A 211 6.37 -23.78 10.95
C THR A 211 4.96 -23.36 11.35
N ALA A 212 4.32 -24.11 12.24
CA ALA A 212 2.98 -23.76 12.75
C ALA A 212 3.01 -22.64 13.82
N ASP A 213 4.20 -22.24 14.26
CA ASP A 213 4.38 -21.28 15.35
C ASP A 213 4.04 -19.87 14.89
N SER A 214 3.49 -19.07 15.80
CA SER A 214 3.29 -17.65 15.54
C SER A 214 4.62 -16.91 15.52
N GLN A 215 4.77 -15.97 14.59
CA GLN A 215 6.01 -15.20 14.41
C GLN A 215 5.75 -13.70 14.52
N ILE A 216 6.77 -12.96 14.95
CA ILE A 216 6.74 -11.50 15.07
C ILE A 216 7.91 -10.94 14.26
N ASP A 217 7.62 -10.07 13.29
CA ASP A 217 8.58 -9.48 12.36
C ASP A 217 9.61 -10.50 11.78
N PRO A 218 9.17 -11.64 11.22
CA PRO A 218 10.09 -12.67 10.76
C PRO A 218 10.96 -12.18 9.60
N TYR A 219 12.24 -12.55 9.67
CA TYR A 219 13.23 -12.30 8.63
C TYR A 219 14.29 -13.41 8.67
N PHE A 220 14.45 -14.12 7.55
CA PHE A 220 15.34 -15.27 7.42
C PHE A 220 16.41 -14.99 6.38
N TYR A 221 17.61 -14.67 6.85
CA TYR A 221 18.77 -14.46 5.99
C TYR A 221 19.98 -15.19 6.56
N ASP A 222 20.48 -16.15 5.79
CA ASP A 222 21.65 -16.97 6.15
C ASP A 222 22.89 -16.61 5.32
N GLY A 223 22.77 -15.64 4.41
CA GLY A 223 23.84 -15.28 3.46
C GLY A 223 24.03 -16.30 2.34
N GLY A 224 23.09 -17.25 2.21
CA GLY A 224 23.11 -18.30 1.20
C GLY A 224 22.83 -17.80 -0.21
N ILE A 225 22.92 -18.73 -1.16
CA ILE A 225 22.76 -18.49 -2.60
C ILE A 225 21.32 -18.72 -3.09
N THR A 226 20.35 -18.65 -2.18
CA THR A 226 18.93 -18.80 -2.51
C THR A 226 18.20 -17.49 -2.33
N SER A 227 17.09 -17.32 -3.03
CA SER A 227 16.17 -16.20 -2.82
C SER A 227 14.74 -16.68 -2.94
N ILE A 228 13.85 -16.08 -2.17
CA ILE A 228 12.43 -16.28 -2.33
C ILE A 228 11.90 -15.25 -3.32
N VAL A 229 11.04 -15.70 -4.23
CA VAL A 229 10.23 -14.83 -5.08
C VAL A 229 8.74 -15.06 -4.85
N ARG A 230 7.96 -14.00 -5.05
CA ARG A 230 6.52 -13.95 -4.80
C ARG A 230 5.71 -13.46 -6.00
N GLY A 231 4.42 -13.79 -6.03
CA GLY A 231 3.41 -13.15 -6.89
C GLY A 231 3.16 -13.79 -8.25
N GLY A 232 4.08 -14.62 -8.76
CA GLY A 232 3.96 -15.22 -10.09
C GLY A 232 4.29 -14.24 -11.21
N GLY A 233 4.75 -14.73 -12.35
CA GLY A 233 5.03 -13.88 -13.51
C GLY A 233 4.16 -14.19 -14.73
N ILE A 234 4.50 -13.55 -15.85
CA ILE A 234 3.85 -13.75 -17.15
C ILE A 234 3.78 -15.19 -17.67
N PRO A 235 4.75 -16.11 -17.44
CA PRO A 235 4.69 -17.44 -18.02
C PRO A 235 3.88 -18.43 -17.17
N ASP A 236 3.41 -17.99 -16.00
CA ASP A 236 2.85 -18.88 -14.98
C ASP A 236 1.32 -19.01 -15.03
N TYR A 237 0.84 -20.11 -14.45
CA TYR A 237 -0.58 -20.42 -14.25
C TYR A 237 -1.07 -19.98 -12.88
N GLU A 238 -2.37 -19.70 -12.77
CA GLU A 238 -3.09 -19.16 -11.59
C GLU A 238 -2.63 -19.68 -10.22
N THR A 239 -2.21 -20.93 -10.13
CA THR A 239 -1.66 -21.53 -8.91
C THR A 239 -0.45 -20.78 -8.33
N TRP A 240 0.26 -19.99 -9.15
CA TRP A 240 1.44 -19.21 -8.76
C TRP A 240 1.15 -17.75 -8.49
N GLN A 241 -0.08 -17.29 -8.72
CA GLN A 241 -0.52 -15.91 -8.50
C GLN A 241 -1.44 -15.79 -7.28
N THR A 242 -1.43 -16.77 -6.37
CA THR A 242 -2.11 -16.66 -5.08
C THR A 242 -1.32 -15.74 -4.14
N SER A 243 -1.99 -15.19 -3.13
CA SER A 243 -1.37 -14.31 -2.14
C SER A 243 -0.27 -15.00 -1.32
N TYR A 244 -0.37 -16.32 -1.13
CA TYR A 244 0.63 -17.12 -0.40
C TYR A 244 1.68 -17.76 -1.31
N SER A 245 1.57 -17.58 -2.63
CA SER A 245 2.48 -18.21 -3.59
C SER A 245 3.90 -17.72 -3.38
N ARG A 246 4.80 -18.68 -3.16
CA ARG A 246 6.24 -18.46 -3.07
C ARG A 246 7.01 -19.65 -3.61
N ILE A 247 8.13 -19.38 -4.26
CA ILE A 247 9.10 -20.38 -4.68
C ILE A 247 10.50 -19.98 -4.24
N THR A 248 11.34 -20.97 -4.02
CA THR A 248 12.76 -20.78 -3.80
C THR A 248 13.50 -20.94 -5.12
N ILE A 249 14.33 -19.96 -5.44
CA ILE A 249 15.22 -20.01 -6.60
C ILE A 249 16.68 -19.86 -6.16
N GLN A 250 17.61 -20.20 -7.07
CA GLN A 250 19.01 -19.76 -6.91
C GLN A 250 19.11 -18.25 -7.13
N SER A 251 20.10 -17.60 -6.52
CA SER A 251 20.29 -16.15 -6.57
C SER A 251 20.82 -15.61 -7.91
N VAL A 252 20.19 -16.02 -9.01
CA VAL A 252 20.46 -15.61 -10.39
C VAL A 252 19.21 -14.98 -10.99
N ALA A 253 19.38 -14.21 -12.06
CA ALA A 253 18.26 -13.60 -12.76
C ALA A 253 17.43 -14.67 -13.48
N GLY A 254 16.12 -14.70 -13.22
CA GLY A 254 15.14 -15.44 -14.02
C GLY A 254 14.58 -14.57 -15.14
N TYR A 255 13.89 -15.20 -16.10
CA TYR A 255 13.36 -14.53 -17.29
C TYR A 255 12.38 -13.39 -16.94
N ASP A 256 11.54 -13.59 -15.94
CA ASP A 256 10.46 -12.72 -15.49
C ASP A 256 10.64 -12.29 -14.04
N HIS A 257 11.89 -12.24 -13.55
CA HIS A 257 12.18 -11.81 -12.20
C HIS A 257 12.47 -10.31 -12.17
N GLY A 258 11.65 -9.59 -11.42
CA GLY A 258 11.82 -8.19 -11.06
C GLY A 258 11.77 -8.02 -9.55
N PHE A 259 11.36 -6.85 -9.09
CA PHE A 259 11.25 -6.55 -7.67
C PHE A 259 10.43 -5.30 -7.40
N ARG A 260 10.00 -5.19 -6.15
CA ARG A 260 9.41 -4.00 -5.54
C ARG A 260 10.26 -3.61 -4.34
N VAL A 261 10.17 -2.35 -3.94
CA VAL A 261 10.92 -1.83 -2.79
C VAL A 261 10.00 -1.58 -1.60
N VAL A 262 10.57 -1.66 -0.40
CA VAL A 262 9.99 -1.11 0.81
C VAL A 262 10.92 -0.11 1.47
N VAL A 263 10.35 0.79 2.27
CA VAL A 263 11.10 1.73 3.11
C VAL A 263 10.63 1.60 4.55
N ASN A 264 11.57 1.47 5.48
CA ASN A 264 11.23 1.45 6.90
C ASN A 264 10.48 2.72 7.28
N TYR A 265 9.42 2.57 8.08
CA TYR A 265 8.74 3.71 8.67
C TYR A 265 9.56 4.23 9.86
N ASP A 266 10.03 5.46 9.78
CA ASP A 266 10.86 6.11 10.82
C ASP A 266 10.05 7.01 11.77
N GLY A 267 8.72 7.01 11.66
CA GLY A 267 7.84 7.85 12.47
C GLY A 267 7.82 9.32 12.07
N THR A 268 8.58 9.72 11.04
CA THR A 268 8.55 11.08 10.51
C THR A 268 7.58 11.14 9.32
N GLY A 269 6.71 12.14 9.35
CA GLY A 269 5.61 12.28 8.40
C GLY A 269 6.07 12.44 6.95
N ILE A 270 5.35 11.76 6.07
CA ILE A 270 5.03 12.11 4.67
C ILE A 270 5.72 13.39 4.18
N GLN A 271 6.77 13.26 3.36
CA GLN A 271 7.20 14.38 2.52
C GLN A 271 6.39 14.34 1.23
N ASP A 272 5.22 14.98 1.27
CA ASP A 272 4.34 15.12 0.12
C ASP A 272 4.96 16.11 -0.89
N LYS A 273 5.93 15.63 -1.69
CA LYS A 273 6.62 16.43 -2.71
C LYS A 273 5.78 16.65 -3.97
N LYS A 274 4.60 16.03 -4.10
CA LYS A 274 3.76 16.12 -5.30
C LYS A 274 2.83 17.33 -5.35
N ILE A 275 2.67 18.06 -4.25
CA ILE A 275 2.02 19.37 -4.25
C ILE A 275 3.13 20.35 -3.94
N GLY A 276 3.35 21.34 -4.82
CA GLY A 276 4.41 22.36 -4.65
C GLY A 276 4.23 23.19 -3.39
N LEU A 277 4.55 22.62 -2.23
CA LEU A 277 4.66 23.29 -0.95
C LEU A 277 6.03 23.96 -0.94
N HIS A 278 5.99 25.23 -1.32
CA HIS A 278 7.10 26.14 -1.08
C HIS A 278 7.53 26.08 0.38
N LYS A 279 8.84 26.16 0.55
CA LYS A 279 9.65 26.05 1.77
C LYS A 279 9.42 27.14 2.83
N ASP A 280 8.22 27.72 2.90
CA ASP A 280 7.85 28.74 3.89
C ASP A 280 6.82 28.18 4.88
N GLU A 281 7.32 27.32 5.75
CA GLU A 281 6.64 26.80 6.94
C GLU A 281 6.30 27.94 7.89
N THR A 282 5.02 28.31 7.99
CA THR A 282 4.53 29.01 9.18
C THR A 282 3.11 28.66 9.60
N ASN A 283 2.25 28.10 8.72
CA ASN A 283 0.87 27.75 9.07
C ASN A 283 0.46 26.45 8.36
N SER A 284 0.06 25.40 9.08
CA SER A 284 -0.31 24.11 8.50
C SER A 284 -1.53 23.48 9.16
N ILE A 285 -2.27 22.68 8.38
CA ILE A 285 -3.31 21.76 8.83
C ILE A 285 -2.83 20.33 8.58
N SER A 286 -2.81 19.50 9.61
CA SER A 286 -2.47 18.08 9.50
C SER A 286 -3.61 17.22 10.04
N CYS A 287 -3.83 16.09 9.39
CA CYS A 287 -4.85 15.13 9.77
C CYS A 287 -4.15 13.79 9.99
N PHE A 288 -4.32 13.23 11.18
CA PHE A 288 -3.75 11.93 11.54
C PHE A 288 -4.88 10.90 11.47
N PRO A 289 -4.85 9.91 10.57
CA PRO A 289 -5.85 8.86 10.62
C PRO A 289 -5.46 7.80 11.66
N ASN A 290 -6.43 7.47 12.51
CA ASN A 290 -6.69 6.09 12.87
C ASN A 290 -7.72 5.57 11.83
N PRO A 291 -7.35 4.64 10.94
CA PRO A 291 -8.23 4.18 9.86
C PRO A 291 -9.44 3.33 10.31
N PHE A 292 -9.63 3.12 11.62
CA PHE A 292 -10.72 2.29 12.17
C PHE A 292 -11.54 2.98 13.27
N ASN A 293 -11.42 4.31 13.44
CA ASN A 293 -12.14 5.03 14.49
C ASN A 293 -12.89 6.24 13.91
N PRO A 294 -14.21 6.39 14.13
CA PRO A 294 -15.00 7.53 13.66
C PRO A 294 -14.57 8.89 14.24
N SER A 295 -13.61 8.93 15.17
CA SER A 295 -13.02 10.17 15.70
C SER A 295 -11.71 10.51 14.97
N THR A 296 -11.74 11.47 14.04
CA THR A 296 -10.55 11.99 13.36
C THR A 296 -9.98 13.18 14.13
N THR A 297 -8.67 13.16 14.41
CA THR A 297 -7.96 14.30 15.00
C THR A 297 -7.41 15.22 13.92
N ILE A 298 -7.81 16.48 13.95
CA ILE A 298 -7.33 17.54 13.07
C ILE A 298 -6.48 18.49 13.91
N ALA A 299 -5.19 18.62 13.57
CA ALA A 299 -4.29 19.55 14.24
C ALA A 299 -4.01 20.76 13.35
N ILE A 300 -4.10 21.96 13.94
CA ILE A 300 -3.66 23.19 13.30
C ILE A 300 -2.49 23.77 14.10
N SER A 301 -1.37 23.98 13.42
CA SER A 301 -0.15 24.47 14.04
C SER A 301 0.14 25.93 13.69
N ASN A 302 0.69 26.64 14.69
CA ASN A 302 1.39 27.91 14.56
C ASN A 302 0.53 29.11 14.08
N GLN A 303 -0.65 29.27 14.69
CA GLN A 303 -1.55 30.41 14.47
C GLN A 303 -0.85 31.75 14.76
N GLN A 304 -0.36 32.45 13.73
CA GLN A 304 0.08 33.85 13.91
C GLN A 304 -1.15 34.74 14.17
N PRO A 305 -1.14 35.59 15.22
CA PRO A 305 -2.14 36.65 15.32
C PRO A 305 -1.97 37.59 14.11
N ALA A 306 -3.09 38.09 13.58
CA ALA A 306 -3.07 39.13 12.56
C ALA A 306 -2.18 40.29 13.03
N SER A 307 -1.44 40.90 12.10
CA SER A 307 -0.32 41.84 12.30
C SER A 307 -0.46 42.83 13.48
N PRO A 308 0.67 43.33 14.04
CA PRO A 308 0.69 44.16 15.26
C PRO A 308 -0.03 45.52 15.16
N SER A 309 -0.56 45.91 13.99
CA SER A 309 -1.30 47.15 13.82
C SER A 309 -2.74 47.12 14.36
N ALA A 310 -3.25 45.96 14.75
CA ALA A 310 -4.57 45.84 15.40
C ALA A 310 -4.49 45.90 16.94
N SER A 311 -3.72 46.84 17.49
CA SER A 311 -3.77 47.16 18.92
C SER A 311 -4.96 48.08 19.21
N ARG A 312 -6.14 47.48 19.36
CA ARG A 312 -7.25 47.90 20.26
C ARG A 312 -8.45 46.98 20.05
N GLY A 313 -8.58 45.96 20.92
CA GLY A 313 -9.84 45.23 21.11
C GLY A 313 -10.10 43.99 20.25
N GLY A 314 -9.14 43.49 19.46
CA GLY A 314 -9.33 42.27 18.66
C GLY A 314 -9.31 41.01 19.51
N ALA A 315 -10.47 40.39 19.74
CA ALA A 315 -10.57 39.07 20.35
C ALA A 315 -9.71 38.05 19.58
N ALA A 316 -9.04 37.12 20.29
CA ALA A 316 -8.39 35.98 19.65
C ALA A 316 -9.44 35.24 18.81
N VAL A 317 -9.32 35.29 17.49
CA VAL A 317 -10.22 34.57 16.60
C VAL A 317 -9.86 33.10 16.74
N ASN A 318 -10.70 32.34 17.44
CA ASN A 318 -10.56 30.89 17.48
C ASN A 318 -10.64 30.40 16.03
N PRO A 319 -9.66 29.61 15.56
CA PRO A 319 -9.75 29.05 14.22
C PRO A 319 -11.03 28.21 14.15
N VAL A 320 -11.73 28.34 13.04
CA VAL A 320 -12.92 27.55 12.76
C VAL A 320 -12.51 26.56 11.68
N VAL A 321 -12.68 25.27 11.95
CA VAL A 321 -12.49 24.23 10.94
C VAL A 321 -13.85 23.89 10.36
N LYS A 322 -13.98 23.97 9.04
CA LYS A 322 -15.18 23.59 8.31
C LYS A 322 -14.90 22.32 7.54
N ILE A 323 -15.77 21.33 7.72
CA ILE A 323 -15.72 20.06 7.01
C ILE A 323 -16.67 20.13 5.83
N TYR A 324 -16.17 19.84 4.64
CA TYR A 324 -16.95 19.78 3.40
C TYR A 324 -16.93 18.35 2.86
N ASN A 325 -17.97 17.91 2.16
CA ASN A 325 -17.89 16.69 1.35
C ASN A 325 -17.23 16.95 -0.01
N GLU A 326 -17.07 15.89 -0.80
CA GLU A 326 -16.48 15.93 -2.15
C GLU A 326 -17.16 16.92 -3.11
N ASN A 327 -18.46 17.14 -2.94
CA ASN A 327 -19.26 18.06 -3.75
C ASN A 327 -19.17 19.52 -3.25
N GLY A 328 -18.33 19.80 -2.26
CA GLY A 328 -18.16 21.13 -1.68
C GLY A 328 -19.32 21.56 -0.76
N ARG A 329 -20.22 20.65 -0.37
CA ARG A 329 -21.28 20.93 0.61
C ARG A 329 -20.67 20.92 2.00
N LEU A 330 -20.96 21.95 2.79
CA LEU A 330 -20.58 22.02 4.21
C LEU A 330 -21.34 20.94 4.99
N ILE A 331 -20.59 20.14 5.75
CA ILE A 331 -21.06 19.04 6.58
C ILE A 331 -21.09 19.47 8.03
N GLU A 332 -19.98 20.00 8.54
CA GLU A 332 -19.85 20.36 9.95
C GLU A 332 -18.91 21.56 10.14
N THR A 333 -19.08 22.27 11.24
CA THR A 333 -18.19 23.34 11.67
C THR A 333 -17.69 23.04 13.08
N LEU A 334 -16.39 22.83 13.21
CA LEU A 334 -15.71 22.53 14.46
C LEU A 334 -15.11 23.81 15.04
N ASN A 335 -15.35 24.04 16.33
CA ASN A 335 -14.88 25.22 17.05
C ASN A 335 -13.90 24.77 18.14
N ALA A 336 -12.72 25.41 18.21
CA ALA A 336 -11.77 25.15 19.29
C ALA A 336 -11.99 26.06 20.49
N MET A 337 -11.62 25.56 21.67
CA MET A 337 -11.34 26.40 22.84
C MET A 337 -9.89 26.89 22.76
N GLY A 338 -9.71 28.21 22.82
CA GLY A 338 -8.55 28.93 22.27
C GLY A 338 -7.18 28.49 22.78
N SER A 339 -6.29 28.15 21.83
CA SER A 339 -4.85 28.04 22.05
C SER A 339 -4.08 28.26 20.73
N ARG A 340 -2.76 28.54 20.80
CA ARG A 340 -1.88 28.72 19.62
C ARG A 340 -1.81 27.49 18.70
N ASN A 341 -2.04 26.30 19.26
CA ASN A 341 -2.09 25.03 18.54
C ASN A 341 -3.45 24.40 18.83
N ALA A 342 -4.38 24.53 17.89
CA ALA A 342 -5.74 24.05 18.08
C ALA A 342 -5.84 22.61 17.57
N VAL A 343 -6.32 21.72 18.44
CA VAL A 343 -6.63 20.33 18.09
C VAL A 343 -8.15 20.20 18.09
N TYR A 344 -8.69 19.62 17.02
CA TYR A 344 -10.11 19.36 16.86
C TYR A 344 -10.31 17.87 16.76
N THR A 345 -11.42 17.40 17.29
CA THR A 345 -11.92 16.05 17.04
C THR A 345 -13.16 16.19 16.19
N TRP A 346 -13.12 15.61 15.00
CA TRP A 346 -14.31 15.44 14.18
C TRP A 346 -14.89 14.05 14.43
N ASN A 347 -16.13 13.99 14.92
CA ASN A 347 -16.86 12.73 15.05
C ASN A 347 -17.70 12.50 13.79
N ALA A 348 -17.20 11.63 12.93
CA ALA A 348 -17.82 11.33 11.65
C ALA A 348 -18.77 10.12 11.71
N ALA A 349 -19.19 9.69 12.91
CA ALA A 349 -20.04 8.50 13.13
C ALA A 349 -21.36 8.49 12.34
N ASP A 350 -21.86 9.64 11.88
CA ASP A 350 -23.08 9.76 11.08
C ASP A 350 -22.83 10.12 9.60
N CYS A 351 -21.58 10.42 9.22
CA CYS A 351 -21.21 10.76 7.84
C CYS A 351 -20.99 9.51 6.96
N PRO A 352 -21.46 9.43 5.71
CA PRO A 352 -21.18 8.28 4.85
C PRO A 352 -19.69 8.15 4.52
N SER A 353 -19.20 6.94 4.27
CA SER A 353 -17.85 6.73 3.74
C SER A 353 -17.66 7.58 2.47
N GLY A 354 -16.51 8.25 2.34
CA GLY A 354 -16.28 9.17 1.23
C GLY A 354 -15.22 10.23 1.51
N ILE A 355 -14.96 11.07 0.52
CA ILE A 355 -13.97 12.15 0.60
C ILE A 355 -14.60 13.38 1.26
N TYR A 356 -13.86 13.93 2.22
CA TYR A 356 -14.15 15.17 2.91
C TYR A 356 -12.94 16.11 2.85
N PHE A 357 -13.18 17.39 3.10
CA PHE A 357 -12.15 18.42 3.15
C PHE A 357 -12.30 19.24 4.42
N ALA A 358 -11.27 19.22 5.26
CA ALA A 358 -11.16 20.16 6.38
C ALA A 358 -10.53 21.45 5.86
N LYS A 359 -11.24 22.57 5.99
CA LYS A 359 -10.76 23.89 5.59
C LYS A 359 -10.80 24.85 6.76
N THR A 360 -9.81 25.70 6.85
CA THR A 360 -9.73 26.72 7.90
C THR A 360 -8.91 27.90 7.39
N VAL A 361 -9.05 29.05 8.04
CA VAL A 361 -8.27 30.25 7.72
C VAL A 361 -7.22 30.41 8.79
N VAL A 362 -5.95 30.39 8.39
CA VAL A 362 -4.80 30.58 9.30
C VAL A 362 -3.93 31.68 8.73
N GLY A 363 -3.61 32.70 9.55
CA GLY A 363 -2.79 33.84 9.11
C GLY A 363 -3.37 34.59 7.89
N GLY A 364 -4.71 34.60 7.75
CA GLY A 364 -5.40 35.25 6.61
C GLY A 364 -5.42 34.46 5.30
N ARG A 365 -4.91 33.21 5.29
CA ARG A 365 -4.95 32.31 4.13
C ARG A 365 -5.83 31.10 4.40
N MET A 366 -6.58 30.67 3.40
CA MET A 366 -7.32 29.41 3.46
C MET A 366 -6.36 28.25 3.28
N VAL A 367 -6.36 27.33 4.23
CA VAL A 367 -5.65 26.05 4.16
C VAL A 367 -6.65 24.91 4.14
N SER A 368 -6.31 23.81 3.48
CA SER A 368 -7.19 22.66 3.27
C SER A 368 -6.42 21.36 3.47
N ALA A 369 -7.06 20.39 4.11
CA ALA A 369 -6.62 19.00 4.15
C ALA A 369 -7.72 18.10 3.59
N ARG A 370 -7.32 17.06 2.85
CA ARG A 370 -8.22 16.00 2.39
C ARG A 370 -8.35 14.94 3.49
N LEU A 371 -9.56 14.39 3.64
CA LEU A 371 -9.93 13.39 4.63
C LEU A 371 -10.72 12.27 3.94
N LEU A 372 -10.31 11.01 4.04
CA LEU A 372 -11.17 9.87 3.71
C LEU A 372 -11.79 9.32 4.98
N LEU A 373 -13.11 9.33 5.01
CA LEU A 373 -13.88 8.63 6.04
C LEU A 373 -14.30 7.28 5.51
N ILE A 374 -14.16 6.26 6.35
CA ILE A 374 -14.44 4.89 5.96
C ILE A 374 -14.91 4.12 7.18
N LYS A 375 -16.05 3.44 7.03
CA LYS A 375 -16.79 2.81 8.12
C LYS A 375 -16.99 1.34 7.89
#